data_AF-A0A1X2GDD5-F1
#
_entry.id   AF-A0A1X2GDD5-F1
#
_cell.length_a   1.000
_cell.length_b   1.000
_cell.length_c   1.000
_cell.angle_alpha   90.00
_cell.angle_beta   90.00
_cell.angle_gamma   90.00
#
_symmetry.space_group_name_H-M   'P 1'
#
loop_
_entity.id
_entity.type
_entity.pdbx_description
1 polymer ?
#
loop_
_entity_poly.entity_id
_entity_poly.type
_entity_poly.pdbx_seq_one_letter_code
_entity_poly.pdbx_strand_id
1 'polypeptide(L)' 'MQRTPNHDPDASATSSPAVCFNCHTDTTPLWRRDENGNTICNACGLYFKLHQVHRPISMKRSIIKRRKR' A
#
# COMPACT_ATOMS: atom_id res chain seq x y z
N MET A 1 10.14 -26.63 -23.41
CA MET A 1 10.50 -25.46 -22.58
C MET A 1 9.43 -24.38 -22.77
N GLN A 2 8.36 -24.39 -21.97
CA GLN A 2 7.25 -23.43 -22.10
C GLN A 2 7.59 -22.18 -21.29
N ARG A 3 7.77 -21.04 -21.97
CA ARG A 3 7.83 -19.71 -21.34
C ARG A 3 6.42 -19.14 -21.41
N THR A 4 5.78 -18.97 -20.26
CA THR A 4 4.48 -18.30 -20.15
C THR A 4 4.63 -16.81 -20.48
N PRO A 5 3.67 -16.19 -21.18
CA PRO A 5 3.68 -14.74 -21.39
C PRO A 5 3.35 -14.05 -20.06
N ASN A 6 4.21 -13.09 -19.67
CA ASN A 6 4.02 -12.23 -18.52
C ASN A 6 2.70 -11.47 -18.66
N HIS A 7 1.77 -11.75 -17.74
CA HIS A 7 0.59 -10.95 -17.53
C HIS A 7 1.00 -9.77 -16.64
N ASP A 8 1.60 -8.75 -17.23
CA ASP A 8 1.70 -7.43 -16.61
C ASP A 8 0.48 -6.63 -17.10
N PRO A 9 -0.65 -6.63 -16.37
CA PRO A 9 -1.70 -5.69 -16.69
C PRO A 9 -1.13 -4.31 -16.35
N ASP A 10 -0.86 -3.55 -17.40
CA ASP A 10 -0.94 -2.11 -17.41
C ASP A 10 -2.19 -1.69 -16.62
N ALA A 11 -1.98 -1.34 -15.36
CA ALA A 11 -3.03 -0.85 -14.46
C ALA A 11 -3.36 0.60 -14.81
N SER A 12 -3.63 0.85 -16.08
CA SER A 12 -4.38 2.00 -16.58
C SER A 12 -5.88 1.68 -16.51
N ALA A 13 -6.34 1.20 -15.35
CA ALA A 13 -7.76 1.18 -15.04
C ALA A 13 -8.12 2.55 -14.50
N THR A 14 -9.13 3.19 -15.10
CA THR A 14 -9.98 4.23 -14.51
C THR A 14 -10.55 3.69 -13.18
N SER A 15 -9.70 3.68 -12.16
CA SER A 15 -9.90 3.03 -10.89
C SER A 15 -10.13 4.11 -9.86
N SER A 16 -11.24 4.02 -9.13
CA SER A 16 -11.46 4.82 -7.93
C SER A 16 -10.14 4.85 -7.14
N PRO A 17 -9.66 6.03 -6.71
CA PRO A 17 -8.35 6.14 -6.08
C PRO A 17 -8.30 5.14 -4.93
N ALA A 18 -7.32 4.23 -4.97
CA ALA A 18 -7.14 3.29 -3.88
C ALA A 18 -6.84 4.11 -2.62
N VAL A 19 -7.63 3.90 -1.56
CA VAL A 19 -7.47 4.60 -0.28
C VAL A 19 -7.15 3.57 0.79
N CYS A 20 -6.15 3.88 1.62
CA CYS A 20 -5.77 3.04 2.75
C CYS A 20 -6.90 3.02 3.78
N PHE A 21 -7.38 1.83 4.15
CA PHE A 21 -8.39 1.64 5.19
C PHE A 21 -8.01 2.22 6.55
N ASN A 22 -6.73 2.11 6.96
CA ASN A 22 -6.29 2.57 8.28
C ASN A 22 -6.04 4.09 8.38
N CYS A 23 -5.33 4.69 7.42
CA CYS A 23 -4.92 6.10 7.52
C CYS A 23 -5.47 7.00 6.41
N HIS A 24 -6.31 6.47 5.52
CA HIS A 24 -6.94 7.20 4.42
C HIS A 24 -5.92 7.96 3.55
N THR A 25 -4.72 7.42 3.38
CA THR A 25 -3.80 7.90 2.36
C THR A 25 -4.23 7.33 1.02
N ASP A 26 -4.31 8.18 0.02
CA ASP A 26 -4.49 7.85 -1.40
C ASP A 26 -3.14 7.64 -2.11
N THR A 27 -2.06 8.08 -1.47
CA THR A 27 -0.71 8.02 -2.02
C THR A 27 0.13 7.06 -1.20
N THR A 28 0.70 6.03 -1.85
CA THR A 28 1.68 5.13 -1.24
C THR A 28 2.56 4.50 -2.32
N PRO A 29 3.87 4.26 -2.07
CA PRO A 29 4.73 3.58 -3.05
C PRO A 29 4.39 2.10 -3.25
N LEU A 30 3.64 1.49 -2.33
CA LEU A 30 3.22 0.09 -2.42
C LEU A 30 1.93 -0.11 -1.63
N TRP A 31 0.90 -0.62 -2.30
CA TRP A 31 -0.33 -1.08 -1.64
C TRP A 31 -0.13 -2.47 -1.07
N ARG A 32 -0.67 -2.71 0.13
CA ARG A 32 -0.68 -4.01 0.80
C ARG A 32 -2.12 -4.41 1.12
N ARG A 33 -2.33 -5.70 1.40
CA ARG A 33 -3.57 -6.25 1.93
C ARG A 33 -3.34 -6.67 3.39
N ASP A 34 -4.29 -6.37 4.26
CA ASP A 34 -4.31 -6.95 5.61
C ASP A 34 -4.88 -8.39 5.58
N GLU A 35 -4.93 -9.04 6.75
CA GLU A 35 -5.47 -10.41 6.88
C GLU A 35 -6.97 -10.49 6.57
N ASN A 36 -7.67 -9.36 6.63
CA ASN A 36 -9.09 -9.24 6.30
C ASN A 36 -9.32 -8.89 4.82
N GLY A 37 -8.25 -8.72 4.03
CA GLY A 37 -8.31 -8.32 2.62
C GLY A 37 -8.49 -6.81 2.38
N ASN A 38 -8.46 -5.97 3.42
CA ASN A 38 -8.53 -4.52 3.29
C ASN A 38 -7.29 -3.96 2.60
N THR A 39 -7.49 -2.98 1.73
CA THR A 39 -6.39 -2.23 1.11
C THR A 39 -5.76 -1.29 2.14
N ILE A 40 -4.46 -1.45 2.39
CA ILE A 40 -3.70 -0.60 3.30
C ILE A 40 -2.42 -0.09 2.64
N CYS A 41 -1.91 1.04 3.10
CA CYS A 41 -0.64 1.57 2.60
C CYS A 41 0.57 0.80 3.16
N ASN A 42 1.72 0.94 2.51
CA ASN A 42 2.95 0.27 2.95
C ASN A 42 3.29 0.59 4.42
N ALA A 43 3.14 1.84 4.85
CA ALA A 43 3.48 2.25 6.21
C ALA A 43 2.56 1.59 7.26
N CYS A 44 1.25 1.49 7.01
CA CYS A 44 0.31 0.84 7.91
C CYS A 44 0.58 -0.67 8.00
N GLY A 45 0.82 -1.33 6.86
CA GLY A 45 1.11 -2.77 6.84
C GLY A 45 2.42 -3.12 7.52
N LEU A 46 3.47 -2.31 7.33
CA LEU A 46 4.75 -2.51 8.03
C LEU A 46 4.63 -2.24 9.53
N TYR A 47 3.89 -1.20 9.92
CA TYR A 47 3.69 -0.87 11.33
C TYR A 47 2.95 -1.98 12.08
N PHE A 48 1.85 -2.49 11.51
CA PHE A 48 1.11 -3.61 12.12
C PHE A 48 1.98 -4.86 12.23
N LYS A 49 2.74 -5.21 11.19
CA LYS A 49 3.63 -6.38 11.23
C LYS A 49 4.72 -6.28 12.31
N LEU A 50 5.21 -5.08 12.62
CA LEU A 50 6.24 -4.87 13.65
C LEU A 50 5.67 -4.75 15.07
N HIS A 51 4.52 -4.08 15.22
CA HIS A 51 4.00 -3.69 16.54
C HIS A 51 2.72 -4.44 16.94
N GLN A 52 2.12 -5.22 16.04
CA GLN A 52 0.82 -5.90 16.22
C GLN A 52 -0.33 -4.96 16.63
N VAL A 53 -0.19 -3.67 16.33
CA VAL A 53 -1.20 -2.64 16.61
C VAL A 53 -1.38 -1.73 15.40
N HIS A 54 -2.58 -1.15 15.27
CA HIS A 54 -2.89 -0.21 14.18
C HIS A 54 -2.04 1.05 14.26
N ARG A 55 -1.62 1.55 13.09
CA ARG A 55 -0.77 2.75 13.00
C ARG A 55 -1.56 3.97 13.49
N PRO A 56 -1.10 4.67 14.53
CA PRO A 56 -1.80 5.86 15.02
C PRO A 56 -1.81 6.95 13.94
N ILE A 57 -2.96 7.62 13.77
CA ILE A 57 -3.16 8.65 12.74
C ILE A 57 -2.21 9.84 12.96
N SER A 58 -1.85 10.14 14.21
CA SER A 58 -0.89 11.18 14.57
C SER A 58 0.48 11.02 13.90
N MET A 59 0.86 9.79 13.52
CA MET A 59 2.12 9.54 12.81
C MET A 59 2.01 9.67 11.29
N LYS A 60 0.81 9.87 10.71
CA LYS A 60 0.65 10.07 9.25
C LYS A 60 1.40 11.34 8.83
N ARG A 61 2.32 11.20 7.87
CA ARG A 61 2.97 12.32 7.20
C ARG A 61 2.29 12.54 5.86
N SER A 62 1.98 13.80 5.55
CA SER A 62 1.43 14.22 4.26
C SER A 62 2.45 14.15 3.12
N ILE A 63 3.75 14.31 3.44
CA ILE A 63 4.83 14.33 2.44
C ILE A 63 5.60 13.02 2.46
N ILE A 64 5.61 12.31 1.32
CA ILE A 64 6.41 11.10 1.12
C ILE A 64 7.83 11.49 0.70
N LYS A 65 8.80 11.33 1.60
CA LYS A 65 10.22 11.54 1.27
C LYS A 65 10.80 10.33 0.54
N ARG A 66 11.35 10.56 -0.66
CA ARG A 66 12.10 9.55 -1.42
C ARG A 66 13.50 9.38 -0.81
N ARG A 67 13.87 8.16 -0.44
CA ARG A 67 15.25 7.84 -0.03
C ARG A 67 16.11 7.61 -1.27
N LYS A 68 17.35 8.13 -1.29
CA LYS A 68 18.37 7.71 -2.26
C LYS A 68 18.67 6.23 -1.99
N ARG A 69 18.59 5.40 -3.02
CA ARG A 69 19.00 3.98 -2.98
C ARG A 69 20.49 3.88 -3.24
#